data_AF-W4RZ56-F1
#
_entry.id   AF-W4RZ56-F1
#
_cell.length_a   1.000
_cell.length_b   1.000
_cell.length_c   1.000
_cell.angle_alpha   90.00
_cell.angle_beta   90.00
_cell.angle_gamma   90.00
#
_symmetry.space_group_name_H-M   'P 1'
#
loop_
_entity.id
_entity.type
_entity.pdbx_description
1 polymer ?
#
loop_
_entity_poly.entity_id
_entity_poly.type
_entity_poly.pdbx_seq_one_letter_code
_entity_poly.pdbx_strand_id
1 'polypeptide(L)'
;MDVIEARISHLAYAPEIAQAMLQRQQANAVIAARTRIVAGAVGMVEMALAELQKNGVVQLDEERKAHMVSNLLTVLCSDRGTQPVVNAGSLY
;
A
#
# COMPACT_ATOMS: atom_id res chain seq x y z
N MET A 1 17.39 50.01 28.08
CA MET A 1 17.34 48.78 28.92
C MET A 1 16.79 47.73 28.00
N ASP A 2 17.69 47.16 27.21
CA ASP A 2 17.34 46.39 26.04
C ASP A 2 17.52 44.91 26.39
N VAL A 3 16.45 44.14 26.19
CA VAL A 3 16.45 42.71 26.48
C VAL A 3 17.37 42.03 25.45
N ILE A 4 18.57 41.65 25.87
CA ILE A 4 19.52 40.91 25.06
C ILE A 4 19.11 39.43 25.09
N GLU A 5 18.42 39.02 24.03
CA GLU A 5 18.30 37.65 23.52
C GLU A 5 17.91 36.57 24.55
N ALA A 6 16.60 36.29 24.66
CA ALA A 6 16.09 35.14 25.38
C ALA A 6 16.32 33.85 24.55
N ARG A 7 17.49 33.21 24.69
CA ARG A 7 17.69 31.84 24.19
C ARG A 7 16.84 30.88 25.03
N ILE A 8 15.76 30.36 24.44
CA ILE A 8 14.97 29.25 25.00
C ILE A 8 15.91 28.03 25.10
N SER A 9 16.61 27.90 26.22
CA SER A 9 17.68 26.89 26.43
C SER A 9 17.12 25.54 26.89
N HIS A 10 15.79 25.42 27.01
CA HIS A 10 15.15 24.20 27.45
C HIS A 10 13.76 24.05 26.82
N LEU A 11 13.73 23.77 25.52
CA LEU A 11 12.62 22.98 24.98
C LEU A 11 12.92 21.52 25.37
N ALA A 12 12.78 21.20 26.66
CA ALA A 12 12.72 19.82 27.08
C ALA A 12 11.44 19.24 26.47
N TYR A 13 11.57 18.69 25.26
CA TYR A 13 10.58 17.74 24.78
C TYR A 13 10.44 16.72 25.90
N ALA A 14 9.29 16.71 26.58
CA ALA A 14 8.98 15.67 27.53
C ALA A 14 9.25 14.33 26.80
N PRO A 15 10.10 13.44 27.34
CA PRO A 15 10.49 12.19 26.67
C PRO A 15 9.29 11.41 26.12
N GLU A 16 8.15 11.50 26.82
CA GLU A 16 6.86 10.93 26.45
C GLU A 16 6.30 11.51 25.15
N ILE A 17 6.43 12.83 24.96
CA ILE A 17 6.00 13.53 23.75
C ILE A 17 6.95 13.20 22.59
N ALA A 18 8.26 13.06 22.84
CA ALA A 18 9.22 12.66 21.82
C ALA A 18 8.93 11.24 21.31
N GLN A 19 8.64 10.31 22.24
CA GLN A 19 8.30 8.93 21.90
C GLN A 19 6.96 8.84 21.15
N ALA A 20 5.93 9.56 21.60
CA ALA A 20 4.64 9.61 20.91
C ALA A 20 4.76 10.20 19.50
N MET A 21 5.58 11.24 19.32
CA MET A 21 5.85 11.80 18.00
C MET A 21 6.61 10.82 17.10
N LEU A 22 7.63 10.14 17.61
CA LEU A 22 8.36 9.12 16.85
C LEU A 22 7.43 7.98 16.40
N GLN A 23 6.57 7.49 17.30
CA GLN A 23 5.59 6.45 16.97
C GLN A 23 4.64 6.89 15.85
N ARG A 24 4.14 8.13 15.91
CA ARG A 24 3.28 8.69 14.87
C ARG A 24 4.03 8.88 13.54
N GLN A 25 5.28 9.33 13.57
CA GLN A 25 6.11 9.46 12.36
C GLN A 25 6.36 8.10 11.70
N GLN A 26 6.64 7.07 12.49
CA GLN A 26 6.81 5.70 11.99
C GLN A 26 5.52 5.16 11.40
N ALA A 27 4.37 5.34 12.07
CA ALA A 27 3.07 4.94 11.53
C ALA A 27 2.79 5.61 10.17
N ASN A 28 3.07 6.90 10.04
CA ASN A 28 2.94 7.62 8.77
C ASN A 28 3.89 7.08 7.70
N ALA A 29 5.14 6.77 8.05
CA ALA A 29 6.11 6.19 7.13
C ALA A 29 5.67 4.81 6.62
N VAL A 30 5.12 3.97 7.51
CA VAL A 30 4.57 2.66 7.15
C VAL A 30 3.39 2.81 6.20
N ILE A 31 2.45 3.72 6.48
CA ILE A 31 1.31 3.97 5.61
C ILE A 31 1.79 4.45 4.24
N ALA A 32 2.70 5.43 4.20
CA ALA A 32 3.25 5.96 2.95
C ALA A 32 3.94 4.87 2.10
N ALA A 33 4.68 3.97 2.74
CA ALA A 33 5.28 2.82 2.06
C ALA A 33 4.19 1.89 1.49
N ARG A 34 3.18 1.52 2.28
CA ARG A 34 2.07 0.67 1.83
C ARG A 34 1.28 1.29 0.67
N THR A 35 1.03 2.59 0.71
CA THR A 35 0.35 3.30 -0.39
C THR A 35 1.13 3.19 -1.70
N ARG A 36 2.47 3.31 -1.66
CA ARG A 36 3.32 3.15 -2.85
C ARG A 36 3.28 1.72 -3.42
N ILE A 37 3.30 0.71 -2.54
CA ILE A 37 3.20 -0.70 -2.94
C ILE A 37 1.87 -0.95 -3.66
N VAL A 38 0.76 -0.52 -3.07
CA VAL A 38 -0.58 -0.69 -3.66
C VAL A 38 -0.70 0.02 -5.00
N ALA A 39 -0.18 1.25 -5.11
CA ALA A 39 -0.20 1.99 -6.38
C ALA A 39 0.57 1.25 -7.49
N GLY A 40 1.75 0.72 -7.18
CA GLY A 40 2.51 -0.11 -8.12
C GLY A 40 1.77 -1.40 -8.50
N ALA A 41 1.16 -2.07 -7.52
CA ALA A 41 0.39 -3.29 -7.74
C ALA A 41 -0.81 -3.07 -8.67
N VAL A 42 -1.60 -2.01 -8.44
CA VAL A 42 -2.74 -1.66 -9.31
C VAL A 42 -2.27 -1.42 -10.74
N GLY A 43 -1.19 -0.66 -10.94
CA GLY A 43 -0.63 -0.44 -12.27
C GLY A 43 -0.18 -1.73 -12.96
N MET A 44 0.48 -2.63 -12.23
CA MET A 44 0.91 -3.93 -12.76
C MET A 44 -0.28 -4.81 -13.19
N VAL A 45 -1.37 -4.82 -12.42
CA VAL A 45 -2.60 -5.56 -12.76
C VAL A 45 -3.28 -4.97 -13.99
N GLU A 46 -3.39 -3.64 -14.06
CA GLU A 46 -3.98 -2.95 -15.20
C GLU A 46 -3.23 -3.26 -16.50
N MET A 47 -1.89 -3.18 -16.48
CA MET A 47 -1.04 -3.52 -17.62
C MET A 47 -1.24 -4.98 -18.06
N ALA A 48 -1.24 -5.93 -17.11
CA ALA A 48 -1.42 -7.35 -17.43
C ALA A 48 -2.79 -7.63 -18.07
N LEU A 49 -3.87 -7.06 -17.53
CA LEU A 49 -5.22 -7.22 -18.10
C LEU A 49 -5.34 -6.61 -19.49
N ALA A 50 -4.77 -5.43 -19.70
CA ALA A 50 -4.77 -4.77 -21.00
C ALA A 50 -4.01 -5.58 -22.06
N GLU A 51 -2.86 -6.16 -21.71
CA GLU A 51 -2.07 -6.99 -22.61
C GLU A 51 -2.79 -8.30 -22.96
N LEU A 52 -3.38 -8.96 -21.96
CA LEU A 52 -4.18 -10.17 -22.15
C LEU A 52 -5.40 -9.94 -23.06
N GLN A 53 -6.08 -8.80 -22.89
CA GLN A 53 -7.20 -8.41 -23.74
C GLN A 53 -6.75 -8.09 -25.17
N LYS A 54 -5.64 -7.35 -25.33
CA LYS A 54 -5.06 -7.01 -26.64
C LYS A 54 -4.67 -8.26 -27.44
N ASN A 55 -4.11 -9.26 -26.77
CA ASN A 55 -3.69 -10.50 -27.38
C ASN A 55 -4.85 -11.49 -27.62
N GLY A 56 -6.07 -11.15 -27.19
CA GLY A 56 -7.25 -12.01 -27.34
C GLY A 56 -7.15 -13.33 -26.56
N VAL A 57 -6.24 -13.41 -25.58
CA VAL A 57 -5.93 -14.64 -24.85
C VAL A 57 -7.05 -15.03 -23.88
N VAL A 58 -7.80 -14.04 -23.40
CA VAL A 58 -8.91 -14.24 -22.45
C VAL A 58 -10.08 -13.31 -22.77
N GLN A 59 -11.29 -13.85 -22.74
CA GLN A 59 -12.52 -13.08 -22.61
C GLN A 59 -12.98 -13.14 -21.16
N LEU A 60 -12.95 -11.98 -20.51
CA LEU A 60 -13.36 -11.83 -19.12
C LEU A 60 -14.66 -11.03 -19.12
N ASP A 61 -15.70 -11.64 -18.56
CA ASP A 61 -16.84 -10.88 -18.06
C ASP A 61 -16.41 -10.02 -16.85
N GLU A 62 -17.28 -9.10 -16.43
CA GLU A 62 -16.98 -8.17 -15.35
C GLU A 62 -16.73 -8.87 -14.01
N GLU A 63 -17.40 -9.99 -13.75
CA GLU A 63 -17.25 -10.79 -12.53
C GLU A 63 -15.87 -11.46 -12.48
N ARG A 64 -15.47 -12.15 -13.55
CA ARG A 64 -14.14 -12.78 -13.68
C ARG A 64 -13.02 -11.75 -13.62
N LYS A 65 -13.22 -10.57 -14.21
CA LYS A 65 -12.26 -9.46 -14.13
C LYS A 65 -12.08 -9.02 -12.68
N ALA A 66 -13.17 -8.83 -11.93
CA ALA A 66 -13.10 -8.46 -10.52
C ALA A 66 -12.37 -9.53 -9.67
N HIS A 67 -12.66 -10.81 -9.90
CA HIS A 67 -11.96 -11.91 -9.25
C HIS A 67 -10.46 -11.94 -9.56
N MET A 68 -10.08 -11.76 -10.82
CA MET A 68 -8.67 -11.77 -11.22
C MET A 68 -7.91 -10.57 -10.65
N VAL A 69 -8.50 -9.38 -10.67
CA VAL A 69 -7.93 -8.19 -10.01
C VAL A 69 -7.71 -8.44 -8.52
N SER A 70 -8.72 -8.97 -7.83
CA SER A 70 -8.62 -9.28 -6.39
C SER A 70 -7.48 -10.26 -6.08
N ASN A 71 -7.39 -11.35 -6.86
CA ASN A 71 -6.34 -12.36 -6.70
C ASN A 71 -4.95 -11.78 -6.95
N LEU A 72 -4.77 -11.03 -8.03
CA LEU A 72 -3.49 -10.43 -8.37
C LEU A 72 -3.07 -9.36 -7.36
N LEU A 73 -3.99 -8.49 -6.93
CA LEU A 73 -3.70 -7.49 -5.89
C LEU A 73 -3.35 -8.14 -4.57
N THR A 74 -4.02 -9.22 -4.19
CA THR A 74 -3.70 -9.99 -2.98
C THR A 74 -2.28 -10.53 -3.07
N VAL A 75 -1.88 -11.10 -4.22
CA VAL A 75 -0.53 -11.64 -4.43
C VAL A 75 0.53 -10.55 -4.42
N LEU A 76 0.27 -9.41 -5.07
CA LEU A 76 1.24 -8.32 -5.20
C LEU A 76 1.37 -7.48 -3.91
N CYS A 77 0.33 -7.40 -3.10
CA CYS A 77 0.31 -6.59 -1.88
C CYS A 77 0.58 -7.38 -0.60
N SER A 78 0.75 -8.71 -0.66
CA SER A 78 0.99 -9.48 0.56
C SER A 78 2.44 -9.36 1.05
N ASP A 79 2.59 -9.15 2.36
CA ASP A 79 3.89 -9.09 3.03
C ASP A 79 4.55 -10.48 3.20
N ARG A 80 3.79 -11.57 3.03
CA ARG A 80 4.25 -12.96 3.10
C ARG A 80 3.62 -13.74 1.96
N GLY A 81 4.41 -14.65 1.35
CA GLY A 81 4.01 -15.45 0.18
C GLY A 81 2.57 -15.93 0.26
N THR A 82 1.70 -15.32 -0.54
CA THR A 82 0.30 -15.71 -0.68
C THR A 82 0.20 -17.01 -1.44
N GLN A 83 -0.64 -17.91 -0.94
CA GLN A 83 -1.20 -18.96 -1.79
C GLN A 83 -2.35 -18.31 -2.57
N PRO A 84 -2.25 -18.16 -3.91
CA PRO A 84 -3.35 -17.64 -4.68
C PRO A 84 -4.54 -18.59 -4.52
N VAL A 85 -5.69 -18.08 -4.08
CA VAL A 85 -6.94 -18.84 -4.08
C VAL A 85 -7.45 -18.86 -5.52
N VAL A 86 -6.83 -19.71 -6.34
CA VAL A 86 -7.29 -19.93 -7.71
C VAL A 86 -8.53 -20.80 -7.62
N ASN A 87 -9.71 -20.18 -7.58
CA ASN A 87 -10.95 -20.92 -7.80
C ASN A 87 -11.11 -21.14 -9.31
N ALA A 88 -10.33 -22.07 -9.84
CA ALA A 88 -10.41 -22.51 -11.24
C ALA A 88 -11.60 -23.45 -11.41
N GLY A 89 -12.82 -22.94 -11.19
CA GLY A 89 -14.07 -23.59 -11.57
C GLY A 89 -14.41 -24.91 -10.87
N SER A 90 -15.54 -24.93 -10.16
CA SER A 90 -16.44 -26.06 -10.26
C SER A 90 -17.89 -25.57 -10.15
N LEU A 91 -18.74 -26.15 -10.99
CA LEU A 91 -20.18 -25.93 -11.21
C LEU A 91 -20.56 -24.75 -12.14
N TYR A 92 -20.48 -24.96 -13.46
CA TYR A 92 -21.54 -25.61 -14.26
C TYR A 92 -20.97 -26.19 -15.55
#